data_AF-A0A8H8CNM2-F1
#
_entry.id   AF-A0A8H8CNM2-F1
#
_cell.length_a   1.000
_cell.length_b   1.000
_cell.length_c   1.000
_cell.angle_alpha   90.00
_cell.angle_beta   90.00
_cell.angle_gamma   90.00
#
_symmetry.space_group_name_H-M   'P 1'
#
loop_
_entity.id
_entity.type
_entity.pdbx_description
1 polymer ?
#
loop_
_entity_poly.entity_id
_entity_poly.type
_entity_poly.pdbx_seq_one_letter_code
_entity_poly.pdbx_strand_id
1 'polypeptide(L)' 'MSGRQGGKLKPLKAPKKAAKEETEEDAAFKAKKKQEAEALKAAREKGSAV' A
#
# COMPACT_ATOMS: atom_id res chain seq x y z
N MET A 1 -27.09 16.16 -25.28
CA MET A 1 -26.16 16.73 -26.28
C MET A 1 -25.62 18.08 -25.78
N SER A 2 -24.52 18.06 -25.03
CA SER A 2 -23.58 19.19 -24.86
C SER A 2 -22.24 18.53 -24.55
N GLY A 3 -21.37 18.30 -25.52
CA GLY A 3 -20.67 19.37 -26.21
C GLY A 3 -19.42 19.72 -25.41
N ARG A 4 -18.27 19.20 -25.88
CA ARG A 4 -16.90 19.69 -25.61
C ARG A 4 -16.27 19.32 -24.24
N GLN A 5 -15.82 18.08 -24.10
CA GLN A 5 -14.62 17.78 -23.28
C GLN A 5 -13.62 16.86 -24.02
N GLY A 6 -13.78 16.71 -25.33
CA GLY A 6 -12.96 15.83 -26.16
C GLY A 6 -11.69 16.45 -26.75
N GLY A 7 -11.06 17.46 -26.14
CA GLY A 7 -9.96 18.14 -26.85
C GLY A 7 -8.83 18.81 -26.07
N LYS A 8 -8.89 18.98 -24.74
CA LYS A 8 -7.75 19.59 -24.02
C LYS A 8 -7.75 19.45 -22.50
N LEU A 9 -8.18 18.30 -21.98
CA LEU A 9 -7.57 17.85 -20.74
C LEU A 9 -6.19 17.32 -21.16
N LYS A 10 -5.19 18.23 -21.23
CA LYS A 10 -3.77 17.86 -21.04
C LYS A 10 -3.74 16.73 -20.02
N PRO A 11 -2.86 15.72 -20.11
CA PRO A 11 -2.82 14.66 -19.12
C PRO A 11 -2.62 15.24 -17.70
N LEU A 12 -3.73 15.61 -17.04
CA LEU A 12 -3.91 15.76 -15.60
C LEU A 12 -3.72 14.40 -14.92
N LYS A 13 -3.55 13.36 -15.75
CA LYS A 13 -3.20 11.99 -15.49
C LYS A 13 -1.74 11.68 -15.92
N ALA A 14 -0.87 12.69 -15.97
CA ALA A 14 0.54 12.46 -15.66
C ALA A 14 0.59 11.91 -14.22
N PRO A 15 1.47 10.95 -13.91
CA PRO A 15 1.35 10.16 -12.70
C PRO A 15 1.32 11.09 -11.49
N LYS A 16 0.19 11.16 -10.79
CA LYS A 16 0.21 11.45 -9.35
C LYS A 16 0.84 10.25 -8.64
N LYS A 17 2.03 9.84 -9.07
CA LYS A 17 3.01 9.23 -8.19
C LYS A 17 3.51 10.38 -7.33
N ALA A 18 2.65 10.83 -6.43
CA ALA A 18 3.16 11.23 -5.14
C ALA A 18 3.95 10.01 -4.71
N ALA A 19 5.28 10.12 -4.74
CA ALA A 19 6.09 9.23 -3.96
C ALA A 19 5.45 9.29 -2.58
N LYS A 20 4.80 8.20 -2.17
CA LYS A 20 4.43 8.05 -0.77
C LYS A 20 5.76 8.10 -0.07
N GLU A 21 6.09 9.27 0.47
CA GLU A 21 7.15 9.39 1.45
C GLU A 21 6.68 8.48 2.58
N GLU A 22 7.22 7.26 2.61
CA GLU A 22 6.99 6.35 3.72
C GLU A 22 7.56 7.07 4.93
N THR A 23 6.67 7.65 5.72
CA THR A 23 7.04 8.39 6.92
C THR A 23 7.65 7.41 7.92
N GLU A 24 8.43 7.90 8.88
CA GLU A 24 9.05 7.04 9.90
C GLU A 24 8.00 6.17 10.64
N GLU A 25 6.76 6.67 10.76
CA GLU A 25 5.62 5.93 11.30
C GLU A 25 5.19 4.76 10.41
N ASP A 26 5.18 4.92 9.09
CA ASP A 26 4.87 3.84 8.15
C ASP A 26 5.93 2.73 8.20
N ALA A 27 7.21 3.11 8.32
CA ALA A 27 8.32 2.17 8.48
C ALA A 27 8.20 1.39 9.80
N ALA A 28 7.90 2.08 10.91
CA ALA A 28 7.68 1.44 12.20
C ALA A 28 6.47 0.51 12.20
N PHE A 29 5.37 0.90 11.55
CA PHE A 29 4.17 0.06 11.42
C PHE A 29 4.44 -1.19 10.57
N LYS A 30 5.17 -1.06 9.46
CA LYS A 30 5.59 -2.21 8.64
C LYS A 30 6.50 -3.17 9.41
N ALA A 31 7.42 -2.65 10.23
CA ALA A 31 8.29 -3.47 11.07
C ALA A 31 7.48 -4.27 12.10
N LYS A 32 6.58 -3.61 12.83
CA LYS A 32 5.67 -4.26 13.79
C LYS A 32 4.81 -5.32 13.12
N LYS A 33 4.20 -5.00 11.97
CA LYS A 33 3.35 -5.92 11.22
C LYS A 33 4.11 -7.16 10.72
N LYS A 34 5.38 -7.02 10.33
CA LYS A 34 6.22 -8.17 9.97
C LYS A 34 6.50 -9.06 11.19
N GLN A 35 6.85 -8.48 12.33
CA GLN A 35 7.09 -9.24 13.57
C GLN A 35 5.83 -9.98 14.03
N GLU A 36 4.66 -9.33 13.97
CA GLU A 36 3.38 -9.97 14.30
C GLU A 36 3.05 -11.10 13.31
N ALA A 37 3.28 -10.91 12.01
CA ALA A 37 3.06 -11.95 11.01
C ALA A 37 4.00 -13.15 11.19
N GLU A 38 5.26 -12.92 11.55
CA GLU A 38 6.23 -13.97 11.87
C GLU A 38 5.83 -14.73 13.14
N ALA A 39 5.42 -14.02 14.20
CA ALA A 39 4.92 -14.64 15.42
C ALA A 39 3.67 -15.48 15.17
N LEU A 40 2.72 -14.98 14.36
CA LEU A 40 1.52 -15.71 13.98
C LEU A 40 1.82 -16.91 13.09
N LYS A 41 2.79 -16.81 12.17
CA LYS A 41 3.24 -17.95 11.37
C LYS A 41 3.90 -19.01 12.24
N ALA A 42 4.80 -18.63 13.13
CA ALA A 42 5.44 -19.56 14.05
C ALA A 42 4.42 -20.22 15.00
N ALA A 43 3.42 -19.48 15.48
CA ALA A 43 2.32 -20.02 16.28
C ALA A 43 1.43 -20.96 15.47
N ARG A 44 1.14 -20.63 14.21
CA ARG A 44 0.39 -21.49 13.29
C ARG A 44 1.16 -22.76 12.94
N GLU A 45 2.44 -22.67 12.64
CA GLU A 45 3.30 -23.83 12.36
C GLU A 45 3.42 -24.74 13.59
N LYS A 46 3.54 -24.15 14.79
CA LYS A 46 3.50 -24.92 16.05
C LYS A 46 2.12 -25.53 16.32
N GLY A 47 1.04 -24.83 15.96
CA GLY A 47 -0.33 -25.31 16.14
C GLY A 47 -0.82 -26.29 15.07
N SER A 48 -0.24 -26.28 13.87
CA SER A 48 -0.57 -27.20 12.78
C SER A 48 0.27 -28.47 12.79
N ALA A 49 1.24 -28.58 13.70
CA ALA A 49 2.07 -29.77 13.92
C ALA A 49 1.55 -30.67 15.05
N VAL A 50 0.33 -30.42 15.54
CA VAL A 50 -0.47 -31.30 16.42
C VAL A 50 -1.61 -31.90 15.61
#